data_AF-A0A965UZQ7-F1
#
_entry.id   AF-A0A965UZQ7-F1
#
_cell.length_a   1.000
_cell.length_b   1.000
_cell.length_c   1.000
_cell.angle_alpha   90.00
_cell.angle_beta   90.00
_cell.angle_gamma   90.00
#
_symmetry.space_group_name_H-M   'P 1'
#
loop_
_entity.id
_entity.type
_entity.pdbx_description
1 polymer ?
#
loop_
_entity_poly.entity_id
_entity_poly.type
_entity_poly.pdbx_seq_one_letter_code
_entity_poly.pdbx_strand_id
1 'polypeptide(L)'
;MLEPKPLNVAEKEVASSEIRVGILLLEDGKNTASIHIDAPIRCLNDNSPQALSEGRLVEPGKYSVIARDETVELRNESGEILQSTECLFISPSKSAFPKKTLSISPIVAGRSFHWKKEIQADFPGVFEIKSHNGFLEIVNILPFEHYLACVVVSEMSSGTPVEFVKAQTIVARSWAKCFLNEKHPGSSYELCNDDDCQRYHGVTFAAEDSLNASLQTAGQYLVSEAGTIVPAYYSKCCGGISEKVEDCFGFSAAGISSVTDGPRSVNAHDTAKWTSSEPTEDESLFCGGDPDILLAHLGGVDDAGEYFRWKHREEATSLASYLNERTGVTDARIVTDLNPIRRGKSGRIHEMEFIFETIAGNIGSYHSRTQYEIRSLLHPSFLFSSSISITKEAETFLFHGAGWGHGVGLCQIGGMFQAIAGRNNRDILNTYFPRAVIKTLY
;
A
#
# COMPACT_ATOMS: atom_id res chain seq x y z
N MET A 1 14.40 3.37 -0.03
CA MET A 1 13.33 3.71 -0.97
C MET A 1 13.98 4.18 -2.26
N LEU A 2 13.56 3.68 -3.41
CA LEU A 2 14.14 4.02 -4.71
C LEU A 2 13.50 5.32 -5.25
N GLU A 3 14.34 6.22 -5.75
CA GLU A 3 13.90 7.39 -6.50
C GLU A 3 13.38 6.94 -7.88
N PRO A 4 12.12 7.24 -8.24
CA PRO A 4 11.59 6.90 -9.55
C PRO A 4 12.32 7.71 -10.63
N LYS A 5 12.62 7.07 -11.77
CA LYS A 5 13.10 7.80 -12.94
C LYS A 5 11.98 8.71 -13.48
N PRO A 6 12.26 10.00 -13.76
CA PRO A 6 11.28 10.85 -14.42
C PRO A 6 10.91 10.30 -15.80
N LEU A 7 9.63 9.96 -16.02
CA LEU A 7 9.14 9.43 -17.29
C LEU A 7 8.53 10.54 -18.14
N ASN A 8 9.14 10.84 -19.29
CA ASN A 8 8.67 11.87 -20.21
C ASN A 8 7.47 11.38 -21.02
N VAL A 9 6.44 12.22 -21.13
CA VAL A 9 5.21 11.90 -21.89
C VAL A 9 5.44 11.77 -23.41
N ALA A 10 6.57 12.29 -23.93
CA ALA A 10 6.91 12.25 -25.36
C ALA A 10 7.34 10.87 -25.86
N GLU A 11 7.68 9.95 -24.95
CA GLU A 11 7.85 8.55 -25.27
C GLU A 11 6.45 7.98 -25.48
N LYS A 12 6.00 7.90 -26.75
CA LYS A 12 4.76 7.20 -27.12
C LYS A 12 4.92 5.73 -26.75
N GLU A 13 4.62 5.41 -25.50
CA GLU A 13 4.70 4.04 -25.04
C GLU A 13 3.43 3.30 -25.42
N VAL A 14 3.63 2.21 -26.15
CA VAL A 14 2.68 1.11 -26.16
C VAL A 14 2.63 0.64 -24.71
N ALA A 15 1.54 0.95 -24.00
CA ALA A 15 1.32 0.41 -22.67
C ALA A 15 1.56 -1.10 -22.75
N SER A 16 2.39 -1.65 -21.85
CA SER A 16 2.35 -3.09 -21.63
C SER A 16 0.89 -3.43 -21.34
N SER A 17 0.26 -4.20 -22.23
CA SER A 17 -1.16 -4.52 -22.10
C SER A 17 -1.43 -5.30 -20.81
N GLU A 18 -0.39 -5.96 -20.29
CA GLU A 18 -0.42 -6.80 -19.11
C GLU A 18 0.61 -6.33 -18.07
N ILE A 19 0.32 -6.61 -16.81
CA ILE A 19 1.20 -6.38 -15.67
C ILE A 19 1.44 -7.70 -14.94
N ARG A 20 2.64 -7.87 -14.39
CA ARG A 20 3.04 -9.01 -13.56
C ARG A 20 3.11 -8.59 -12.09
N VAL A 21 2.27 -9.19 -11.25
CA VAL A 21 2.16 -8.84 -9.83
C VAL A 21 2.56 -10.02 -8.96
N GLY A 22 3.60 -9.88 -8.13
CA GLY A 22 4.01 -10.89 -7.16
C GLY A 22 2.99 -11.00 -6.02
N ILE A 23 2.43 -12.20 -5.80
CA ILE A 23 1.39 -12.50 -4.80
C ILE A 23 1.98 -13.22 -3.58
N LEU A 24 2.82 -14.21 -3.86
CA LEU A 24 3.61 -14.92 -2.87
C LEU A 24 5.06 -14.71 -3.24
N LEU A 25 5.83 -14.12 -2.33
CA LEU A 25 7.20 -13.71 -2.57
C LEU A 25 8.16 -14.63 -1.83
N LEU A 26 9.41 -14.73 -2.30
CA LEU A 26 10.42 -15.59 -1.64
C LEU A 26 10.66 -15.21 -0.18
N GLU A 27 10.56 -13.93 0.15
CA GLU A 27 10.68 -13.40 1.52
C GLU A 27 9.54 -13.83 2.47
N ASP A 28 8.45 -14.42 1.95
CA ASP A 28 7.43 -15.04 2.79
C ASP A 28 7.87 -16.35 3.43
N GLY A 29 8.94 -16.96 2.90
CA GLY A 29 9.45 -18.24 3.40
C GLY A 29 8.45 -19.40 3.25
N LYS A 30 7.49 -19.28 2.33
CA LYS A 30 6.46 -20.30 2.09
C LYS A 30 6.93 -21.29 1.05
N ASN A 31 6.78 -22.58 1.33
CA ASN A 31 7.03 -23.66 0.38
C ASN A 31 5.74 -24.34 -0.13
N THR A 32 4.58 -23.90 0.35
CA THR A 32 3.29 -24.47 -0.01
C THR A 32 2.20 -23.41 0.05
N ALA A 33 1.25 -23.50 -0.88
CA ALA A 33 0.00 -22.74 -0.86
C ALA A 33 -1.17 -23.62 -1.30
N SER A 34 -2.34 -23.39 -0.71
CA SER A 34 -3.61 -23.95 -1.15
C SER A 34 -4.22 -23.06 -2.22
N ILE A 35 -4.74 -23.67 -3.29
CA ILE A 35 -5.50 -22.98 -4.31
C ILE A 35 -6.89 -23.60 -4.47
N HIS A 36 -7.91 -22.77 -4.67
CA HIS A 36 -9.26 -23.20 -5.02
C HIS A 36 -9.62 -22.71 -6.42
N ILE A 37 -10.26 -23.60 -7.19
CA ILE A 37 -10.63 -23.39 -8.58
C ILE A 37 -12.13 -23.58 -8.72
N ASP A 38 -12.83 -22.56 -9.21
CA ASP A 38 -14.30 -22.57 -9.37
C ASP A 38 -14.74 -22.99 -10.78
N ALA A 39 -13.86 -22.87 -11.77
CA ALA A 39 -14.11 -23.18 -13.17
C ALA A 39 -12.88 -23.85 -13.79
N PRO A 40 -13.04 -24.73 -14.81
CA PRO A 40 -11.92 -25.45 -15.37
C PRO A 40 -10.77 -24.53 -15.82
N ILE A 41 -9.55 -24.88 -15.44
CA ILE A 41 -8.32 -24.19 -15.83
C ILE A 41 -7.45 -25.10 -16.69
N ARG A 42 -6.44 -24.51 -17.33
CA ARG A 42 -5.36 -25.23 -17.99
C ARG A 42 -4.04 -25.01 -17.27
N CYS A 43 -3.37 -26.10 -16.95
CA CYS A 43 -2.02 -26.10 -16.41
C CYS A 43 -1.01 -26.36 -17.54
N LEU A 44 -0.03 -25.46 -17.67
CA LEU A 44 0.96 -25.42 -18.75
C LEU A 44 2.37 -25.38 -18.18
N ASN A 45 3.37 -25.78 -18.98
CA ASN A 45 4.79 -25.62 -18.63
C ASN A 45 5.38 -24.30 -19.18
N ASP A 46 4.70 -23.65 -20.11
CA ASP A 46 5.01 -22.33 -20.63
C ASP A 46 3.71 -21.59 -21.03
N ASN A 47 3.79 -20.27 -21.23
CA ASN A 47 2.64 -19.44 -21.60
C ASN A 47 2.52 -19.23 -23.13
N SER A 48 3.07 -20.12 -23.95
CA SER A 48 2.98 -20.00 -25.41
C SER A 48 1.56 -20.28 -25.92
N PRO A 49 1.14 -19.69 -27.05
CA PRO A 49 -0.14 -20.00 -27.68
C PRO A 49 -0.31 -21.49 -28.03
N GLN A 50 0.77 -22.21 -28.33
CA GLN A 50 0.73 -23.64 -28.58
C GLN A 50 0.40 -24.42 -27.30
N ALA A 51 1.08 -24.11 -26.20
CA ALA A 51 0.88 -24.77 -24.91
C ALA A 51 -0.56 -24.67 -24.40
N LEU A 52 -1.28 -23.57 -24.68
CA LEU A 52 -2.69 -23.42 -24.31
C LEU A 52 -3.60 -24.53 -24.87
N SER A 53 -3.28 -25.10 -26.04
CA SER A 53 -4.06 -26.18 -26.64
C SER A 53 -3.71 -27.57 -26.08
N GLU A 54 -2.49 -27.74 -25.56
CA GLU A 54 -1.94 -29.00 -25.06
C GLU A 54 -1.97 -29.10 -23.52
N GLY A 55 -2.26 -27.99 -22.85
CA GLY A 55 -2.30 -27.88 -21.40
C GLY A 55 -3.26 -28.86 -20.73
N ARG A 56 -2.82 -29.40 -19.58
CA ARG A 56 -3.64 -30.30 -18.77
C ARG A 56 -4.86 -29.56 -18.26
N LEU A 57 -6.05 -30.06 -18.61
CA LEU A 57 -7.30 -29.56 -18.04
C LEU A 57 -7.40 -29.99 -16.58
N VAL A 58 -7.68 -29.05 -15.70
CA VAL A 58 -7.92 -29.30 -14.27
C VAL A 58 -9.32 -28.80 -13.93
N GLU A 59 -10.11 -29.70 -13.38
CA GLU A 59 -11.51 -29.46 -13.00
C GLU A 59 -11.61 -28.59 -11.73
N PRO A 60 -12.79 -28.02 -11.43
CA PRO A 60 -13.03 -27.31 -10.18
C PRO A 60 -12.76 -28.17 -8.95
N GLY A 61 -12.19 -27.57 -7.90
CA GLY A 61 -11.79 -28.28 -6.69
C GLY A 61 -10.77 -27.52 -5.85
N LYS A 62 -10.25 -28.17 -4.81
CA LYS A 62 -9.11 -27.65 -4.04
C LYS A 62 -7.84 -28.42 -4.39
N TYR A 63 -6.74 -27.68 -4.41
CA TYR A 63 -5.43 -28.17 -4.79
C TYR A 63 -4.38 -27.53 -3.88
N SER A 64 -3.18 -28.13 -3.87
CA SER A 64 -1.99 -27.53 -3.27
C SER A 64 -0.91 -27.37 -4.33
N VAL A 65 -0.18 -26.26 -4.25
CA VAL A 65 1.05 -26.02 -4.99
C VAL A 65 2.20 -26.09 -4.00
N ILE A 66 3.17 -26.96 -4.25
CA ILE A 66 4.28 -27.24 -3.34
C ILE A 66 5.60 -27.01 -4.08
N ALA A 67 6.46 -26.18 -3.50
CA ALA A 67 7.83 -25.98 -3.92
C ALA A 67 8.74 -27.10 -3.40
N ARG A 68 9.52 -27.70 -4.29
CA ARG A 68 10.58 -28.68 -3.98
C ARG A 68 11.80 -28.40 -4.84
N ASP A 69 12.88 -27.96 -4.19
CA ASP A 69 14.11 -27.52 -4.85
C ASP A 69 13.79 -26.48 -5.94
N GLU A 70 13.99 -26.81 -7.22
CA GLU A 70 13.71 -25.94 -8.38
C GLU A 70 12.40 -26.31 -9.09
N THR A 71 11.58 -27.18 -8.51
CA THR A 71 10.33 -27.66 -9.11
C THR A 71 9.10 -27.31 -8.28
N VAL A 72 7.98 -27.11 -8.95
CA VAL A 72 6.65 -26.91 -8.36
C VAL A 72 5.80 -28.13 -8.68
N GLU A 73 5.14 -28.66 -7.66
CA GLU A 73 4.17 -29.74 -7.78
C GLU A 73 2.75 -29.20 -7.57
N LEU A 74 1.85 -29.47 -8.52
CA LEU A 74 0.41 -29.31 -8.33
C LEU A 74 -0.18 -30.64 -7.85
N ARG A 75 -0.86 -30.64 -6.71
CA ARG A 75 -1.48 -31.82 -6.11
C ARG A 75 -2.96 -31.62 -5.83
N ASN A 76 -3.76 -32.68 -6.03
CA ASN A 76 -5.17 -32.68 -5.64
C ASN A 76 -5.34 -32.94 -4.13
N GLU A 77 -6.60 -32.95 -3.65
CA GLU A 77 -6.91 -33.19 -2.22
C GLU A 77 -6.45 -34.56 -1.70
N SER A 78 -6.33 -35.59 -2.56
CA SER A 78 -5.83 -36.91 -2.14
C SER A 78 -4.29 -36.97 -2.07
N GLY A 79 -3.60 -35.90 -2.47
CA GLY A 79 -2.14 -35.80 -2.47
C GLY A 79 -1.48 -36.32 -3.76
N GLU A 80 -2.26 -36.75 -4.75
CA GLU A 80 -1.78 -37.17 -6.06
C GLU A 80 -1.16 -35.99 -6.81
N ILE A 81 0.02 -36.19 -7.38
CA ILE A 81 0.72 -35.19 -8.19
C ILE A 81 0.09 -35.16 -9.57
N LEU A 82 -0.54 -34.04 -9.91
CA LEU A 82 -1.12 -33.79 -11.23
C LEU A 82 -0.08 -33.21 -12.19
N GLN A 83 0.87 -32.43 -11.69
CA GLN A 83 1.93 -31.85 -12.51
C GLN A 83 3.16 -31.58 -11.64
N SER A 84 4.34 -31.76 -12.21
CA SER A 84 5.62 -31.40 -11.61
C SER A 84 6.50 -30.80 -12.69
N THR A 85 6.92 -29.54 -12.51
CA THR A 85 7.62 -28.74 -13.52
C THR A 85 8.44 -27.63 -12.84
N GLU A 86 9.46 -27.11 -13.51
CA GLU A 86 10.24 -25.95 -13.03
C GLU A 86 9.39 -24.66 -13.03
N CYS A 87 8.47 -24.54 -13.97
CA CYS A 87 7.55 -23.41 -14.08
C CYS A 87 6.14 -23.91 -14.43
N LEU A 88 5.17 -23.57 -13.58
CA LEU A 88 3.77 -23.92 -13.76
C LEU A 88 2.98 -22.66 -14.13
N PHE A 89 2.38 -22.67 -15.32
CA PHE A 89 1.40 -21.67 -15.70
C PHE A 89 -0.02 -22.17 -15.45
N ILE A 90 -0.87 -21.33 -14.88
CA ILE A 90 -2.31 -21.59 -14.73
C ILE A 90 -3.07 -20.54 -15.52
N SER A 91 -3.81 -20.97 -16.53
CA SER A 91 -4.66 -20.10 -17.35
C SER A 91 -6.13 -20.47 -17.20
N PRO A 92 -7.05 -19.50 -17.07
CA PRO A 92 -8.48 -19.79 -17.10
C PRO A 92 -8.87 -20.32 -18.49
N SER A 93 -9.76 -21.31 -18.55
CA SER A 93 -10.27 -21.82 -19.83
C SER A 93 -11.17 -20.79 -20.55
N LYS A 94 -11.75 -19.86 -19.79
CA LYS A 94 -12.53 -18.73 -20.30
C LYS A 94 -12.23 -17.49 -19.45
N SER A 95 -11.52 -16.52 -20.02
CA SER A 95 -11.28 -15.24 -19.36
C SER A 95 -12.58 -14.43 -19.31
N ALA A 96 -12.97 -13.98 -18.12
CA ALA A 96 -14.12 -13.11 -17.90
C ALA A 96 -13.91 -12.30 -16.61
N PHE A 97 -13.27 -11.13 -16.69
CA PHE A 97 -13.17 -10.23 -15.55
C PHE A 97 -14.58 -9.67 -15.20
N PRO A 98 -14.96 -9.50 -13.91
CA PRO A 98 -14.19 -9.66 -12.68
C PRO A 98 -14.30 -11.06 -12.04
N LYS A 99 -14.43 -12.15 -12.81
CA LYS A 99 -14.42 -13.51 -12.25
C LYS A 99 -13.00 -13.91 -11.87
N LYS A 100 -12.88 -14.57 -10.72
CA LYS A 100 -11.63 -15.17 -10.28
C LYS A 100 -11.25 -16.39 -11.12
N THR A 101 -9.96 -16.61 -11.24
CA THR A 101 -9.36 -17.85 -11.71
C THR A 101 -9.00 -18.73 -10.51
N LEU A 102 -8.33 -18.17 -9.50
CA LEU A 102 -7.87 -18.87 -8.30
C LEU A 102 -8.27 -18.12 -7.03
N SER A 103 -8.69 -18.84 -5.99
CA SER A 103 -8.49 -18.37 -4.60
C SER A 103 -7.18 -18.93 -4.09
N ILE A 104 -6.35 -18.12 -3.43
CA ILE A 104 -5.02 -18.51 -2.95
C ILE A 104 -4.92 -18.26 -1.44
N SER A 105 -4.38 -19.24 -0.70
CA SER A 105 -4.16 -19.13 0.75
C SER A 105 -2.95 -19.97 1.22
N PRO A 106 -2.17 -19.49 2.19
CA PRO A 106 -2.17 -18.13 2.71
C PRO A 106 -1.44 -17.18 1.76
N ILE A 107 -1.88 -15.92 1.69
CA ILE A 107 -1.08 -14.81 1.17
C ILE A 107 -0.78 -13.83 2.31
N VAL A 108 0.36 -13.17 2.25
CA VAL A 108 0.73 -12.16 3.25
C VAL A 108 0.15 -10.81 2.85
N ALA A 109 -0.51 -10.14 3.81
CA ALA A 109 -0.88 -8.74 3.73
C ALA A 109 -0.21 -7.98 4.88
N GLY A 110 0.34 -6.80 4.61
CA GLY A 110 1.05 -5.97 5.59
C GLY A 110 2.48 -6.44 5.82
N ARG A 111 3.19 -6.91 4.80
CA ARG A 111 4.57 -7.39 4.92
C ARG A 111 5.47 -6.30 5.46
N SER A 112 6.29 -6.66 6.45
CA SER A 112 7.09 -5.75 7.28
C SER A 112 6.28 -4.86 8.23
N PHE A 113 4.96 -4.75 8.09
CA PHE A 113 4.10 -4.01 9.01
C PHE A 113 3.66 -4.87 10.20
N HIS A 114 3.43 -4.20 11.33
CA HIS A 114 2.93 -4.79 12.57
C HIS A 114 1.60 -5.54 12.49
N TRP A 115 0.71 -5.17 11.56
CA TRP A 115 -0.57 -5.84 11.36
C TRP A 115 -0.47 -7.00 10.36
N LYS A 116 0.76 -7.43 10.00
CA LYS A 116 1.03 -8.55 9.11
C LYS A 116 0.12 -9.73 9.46
N LYS A 117 -0.65 -10.18 8.47
CA LYS A 117 -1.55 -11.33 8.60
C LYS A 117 -1.56 -12.17 7.34
N GLU A 118 -1.94 -13.43 7.53
CA GLU A 118 -2.18 -14.36 6.44
C GLU A 118 -3.67 -14.34 6.09
N ILE A 119 -3.98 -14.10 4.82
CA ILE A 119 -5.35 -14.03 4.31
C ILE A 119 -5.53 -15.00 3.15
N GLN A 120 -6.79 -15.23 2.78
CA GLN A 120 -7.15 -15.80 1.49
C GLN A 120 -7.62 -14.66 0.59
N ALA A 121 -7.24 -14.69 -0.68
CA ALA A 121 -7.74 -13.76 -1.68
C ALA A 121 -8.01 -14.44 -3.03
N ASP A 122 -8.91 -13.83 -3.79
CA ASP A 122 -9.41 -14.28 -5.08
C ASP A 122 -8.77 -13.46 -6.20
N PHE A 123 -8.13 -14.12 -7.16
CA PHE A 123 -7.34 -13.48 -8.21
C PHE A 123 -7.82 -13.89 -9.61
N PRO A 124 -7.95 -12.94 -10.56
CA PRO A 124 -8.29 -13.21 -11.95
C PRO A 124 -7.03 -13.49 -12.78
N GLY A 125 -7.20 -13.72 -14.08
CA GLY A 125 -6.07 -13.76 -15.03
C GLY A 125 -5.25 -15.04 -14.95
N VAL A 126 -4.00 -14.94 -15.39
CA VAL A 126 -3.05 -16.05 -15.51
C VAL A 126 -2.10 -16.03 -14.30
N PHE A 127 -1.55 -17.19 -13.94
CA PHE A 127 -0.52 -17.30 -12.91
C PHE A 127 0.71 -17.95 -13.47
N GLU A 128 1.87 -17.45 -13.08
CA GLU A 128 3.16 -18.13 -13.17
C GLU A 128 3.58 -18.52 -11.77
N ILE A 129 3.92 -19.80 -11.57
CA ILE A 129 4.31 -20.35 -10.28
C ILE A 129 5.66 -21.03 -10.42
N LYS A 130 6.62 -20.62 -9.60
CA LYS A 130 8.00 -21.13 -9.60
C LYS A 130 8.44 -21.52 -8.19
N SER A 131 9.47 -22.37 -8.15
CA SER A 131 10.20 -22.70 -6.94
C SER A 131 11.61 -22.14 -7.07
N HIS A 132 12.10 -21.50 -6.01
CA HIS A 132 13.48 -21.06 -5.90
C HIS A 132 14.05 -21.58 -4.58
N ASN A 133 14.98 -22.53 -4.64
CA ASN A 133 15.56 -23.17 -3.47
C ASN A 133 14.50 -23.70 -2.47
N GLY A 134 13.41 -24.28 -2.99
CA GLY A 134 12.31 -24.82 -2.19
C GLY A 134 11.32 -23.77 -1.64
N PHE A 135 11.45 -22.49 -2.00
CA PHE A 135 10.48 -21.45 -1.69
C PHE A 135 9.61 -21.12 -2.91
N LEU A 136 8.32 -20.91 -2.66
CA LEU A 136 7.31 -20.70 -3.68
C LEU A 136 7.21 -19.22 -4.05
N GLU A 137 7.26 -18.94 -5.34
CA GLU A 137 6.92 -17.64 -5.92
C GLU A 137 5.67 -17.78 -6.78
N ILE A 138 4.65 -16.94 -6.52
CA ILE A 138 3.42 -16.90 -7.32
C ILE A 138 3.28 -15.50 -7.90
N VAL A 139 3.24 -15.41 -9.22
CA VAL A 139 3.04 -14.16 -9.97
C VAL A 139 1.71 -14.21 -10.69
N ASN A 140 0.88 -13.19 -10.49
CA ASN A 140 -0.37 -13.00 -11.21
C ASN A 140 -0.17 -12.07 -12.42
N ILE A 141 -0.59 -12.52 -13.59
CA ILE A 141 -0.45 -11.83 -14.87
C ILE A 141 -1.85 -11.48 -15.37
N LEU A 142 -2.10 -10.19 -15.60
CA LEU A 142 -3.41 -9.68 -15.99
C LEU A 142 -3.31 -8.35 -16.73
N PRO A 143 -4.36 -7.94 -17.48
CA PRO A 143 -4.39 -6.63 -18.09
C PRO A 143 -4.22 -5.50 -17.07
N PHE A 144 -3.47 -4.46 -17.44
CA PHE A 144 -3.12 -3.37 -16.51
C PHE A 144 -4.37 -2.65 -15.94
N GLU A 145 -5.40 -2.45 -16.76
CA GLU A 145 -6.67 -1.85 -16.32
C GLU A 145 -7.45 -2.73 -15.34
N HIS A 146 -7.31 -4.06 -15.43
CA HIS A 146 -7.90 -5.00 -14.46
C HIS A 146 -7.15 -4.97 -13.13
N TYR A 147 -5.82 -4.87 -13.16
CA TYR A 147 -5.03 -4.66 -11.95
C TYR A 147 -5.47 -3.39 -11.20
N LEU A 148 -5.62 -2.27 -11.91
CA LEU A 148 -6.04 -1.00 -11.31
C LEU A 148 -7.47 -1.06 -10.74
N ALA A 149 -8.38 -1.79 -11.39
CA ALA A 149 -9.74 -2.02 -10.90
C ALA A 149 -9.76 -2.82 -9.58
N CYS A 150 -8.73 -3.63 -9.31
CA CYS A 150 -8.55 -4.39 -8.08
C CYS A 150 -7.81 -3.57 -7.00
N VAL A 151 -6.81 -2.78 -7.37
CA VAL A 151 -6.03 -1.96 -6.43
C VAL A 151 -6.94 -1.00 -5.67
N VAL A 152 -7.78 -0.24 -6.38
CA VAL A 152 -8.62 0.79 -5.78
C VAL A 152 -9.55 0.25 -4.69
N VAL A 153 -10.11 -0.95 -4.89
CA VAL A 153 -11.00 -1.62 -3.93
C VAL A 153 -10.27 -2.43 -2.84
N SER A 154 -8.98 -2.68 -3.03
CA SER A 154 -8.12 -3.32 -2.02
C SER A 154 -7.60 -2.27 -1.03
N GLU A 155 -7.40 -1.05 -1.51
CA GLU A 155 -6.99 0.14 -0.74
C GLU A 155 -8.15 0.77 0.06
N MET A 156 -9.32 0.87 -0.57
CA MET A 156 -10.55 1.43 -0.01
C MET A 156 -11.72 0.52 -0.38
N SER A 157 -12.86 0.54 0.33
CA SER A 157 -13.94 -0.41 0.01
C SER A 157 -14.57 -0.17 -1.38
N SER A 158 -15.25 -1.20 -1.89
CA SER A 158 -16.14 -1.10 -3.06
C SER A 158 -17.36 -0.19 -2.85
N GLY A 159 -17.69 0.18 -1.61
CA GLY A 159 -18.77 1.12 -1.31
C GLY A 159 -18.38 2.60 -1.54
N THR A 160 -17.13 2.90 -1.90
CA THR A 160 -16.68 4.28 -2.09
C THR A 160 -17.32 4.95 -3.32
N PRO A 161 -17.56 6.28 -3.29
CA PRO A 161 -18.17 6.96 -4.42
C PRO A 161 -17.33 6.88 -5.70
N VAL A 162 -17.99 6.70 -6.84
CA VAL A 162 -17.34 6.46 -8.14
C VAL A 162 -16.33 7.55 -8.55
N GLU A 163 -16.57 8.81 -8.18
CA GLU A 163 -15.64 9.90 -8.48
C GLU A 163 -14.34 9.84 -7.68
N PHE A 164 -14.38 9.30 -6.46
CA PHE A 164 -13.16 8.96 -5.73
C PHE A 164 -12.47 7.75 -6.35
N VAL A 165 -13.21 6.70 -6.71
CA VAL A 165 -12.65 5.50 -7.37
C VAL A 165 -11.88 5.92 -8.63
N LYS A 166 -12.44 6.78 -9.49
CA LYS A 166 -11.76 7.33 -10.66
C LYS A 166 -10.49 8.10 -10.30
N ALA A 167 -10.54 8.98 -9.30
CA ALA A 167 -9.38 9.75 -8.85
C ALA A 167 -8.25 8.84 -8.35
N GLN A 168 -8.56 7.89 -7.47
CA GLN A 168 -7.61 6.91 -6.94
C GLN A 168 -7.04 6.03 -8.07
N THR A 169 -7.85 5.63 -9.06
CA THR A 169 -7.35 4.85 -10.21
C THR A 169 -6.34 5.63 -11.05
N ILE A 170 -6.58 6.92 -11.34
CA ILE A 170 -5.61 7.77 -12.06
C ILE A 170 -4.30 7.92 -11.27
N VAL A 171 -4.39 8.08 -9.95
CA VAL A 171 -3.24 8.16 -9.05
C VAL A 171 -2.47 6.85 -9.03
N ALA A 172 -3.14 5.72 -8.82
CA ALA A 172 -2.55 4.38 -8.82
C ALA A 172 -1.88 4.04 -10.17
N ARG A 173 -2.49 4.45 -11.29
CA ARG A 173 -1.93 4.28 -12.63
C ARG A 173 -0.64 5.08 -12.82
N SER A 174 -0.65 6.34 -12.37
CA SER A 174 0.52 7.22 -12.45
C SER A 174 1.66 6.73 -11.57
N TRP A 175 1.35 6.32 -10.35
CA TRP A 175 2.31 5.70 -9.44
C TRP A 175 2.89 4.42 -10.05
N ALA A 176 2.06 3.46 -10.43
CA ALA A 176 2.50 2.18 -10.97
C ALA A 176 3.46 2.40 -12.14
N LYS A 177 3.10 3.27 -13.08
CA LYS A 177 3.92 3.56 -14.26
C LYS A 177 5.31 4.10 -13.92
N CYS A 178 5.45 4.95 -12.91
CA CYS A 178 6.75 5.46 -12.45
C CYS A 178 7.65 4.39 -11.80
N PHE A 179 7.07 3.27 -11.33
CA PHE A 179 7.79 2.26 -10.55
C PHE A 179 7.85 0.87 -11.22
N LEU A 180 7.15 0.68 -12.35
CA LEU A 180 7.27 -0.53 -13.17
C LEU A 180 8.74 -0.81 -13.47
N ASN A 181 9.20 -2.02 -13.12
CA ASN A 181 10.57 -2.51 -13.30
C ASN A 181 11.66 -1.78 -12.48
N GLU A 182 11.31 -0.76 -11.70
CA GLU A 182 12.27 -0.07 -10.81
C GLU A 182 12.18 -0.62 -9.37
N LYS A 183 10.99 -1.02 -8.90
CA LYS A 183 10.78 -1.44 -7.50
C LYS A 183 11.39 -2.78 -7.14
N HIS A 184 11.26 -3.77 -8.02
CA HIS A 184 11.75 -5.13 -7.81
C HIS A 184 12.72 -5.54 -8.93
N PRO A 185 13.90 -4.90 -9.03
CA PRO A 185 14.84 -5.16 -10.10
C PRO A 185 15.35 -6.60 -10.03
N GLY A 186 15.24 -7.33 -11.14
CA GLY A 186 15.68 -8.72 -11.25
C GLY A 186 14.65 -9.77 -10.79
N SER A 187 13.48 -9.35 -10.32
CA SER A 187 12.36 -10.24 -10.02
C SER A 187 11.60 -10.66 -11.28
N SER A 188 10.80 -11.73 -11.18
CA SER A 188 9.91 -12.21 -12.25
C SER A 188 8.61 -11.39 -12.39
N TYR A 189 8.39 -10.46 -11.46
CA TYR A 189 7.23 -9.57 -11.35
C TYR A 189 7.67 -8.11 -11.31
N GLU A 190 6.75 -7.21 -11.67
CA GLU A 190 7.02 -5.77 -11.78
C GLU A 190 6.63 -5.02 -10.51
N LEU A 191 5.53 -5.42 -9.86
CA LEU A 191 5.01 -4.89 -8.60
C LEU A 191 4.60 -6.04 -7.66
N CYS A 192 4.52 -5.80 -6.36
CA CYS A 192 3.99 -6.76 -5.40
C CYS A 192 2.55 -6.46 -4.98
N ASN A 193 1.90 -7.42 -4.32
CA ASN A 193 0.51 -7.35 -3.90
C ASN A 193 0.24 -6.52 -2.62
N ASP A 194 1.28 -5.90 -2.07
CA ASP A 194 1.31 -5.44 -0.68
C ASP A 194 1.79 -3.99 -0.56
N ASP A 195 1.80 -3.44 0.66
CA ASP A 195 2.02 -2.02 0.95
C ASP A 195 3.38 -1.45 0.46
N ASP A 196 4.38 -2.27 0.13
CA ASP A 196 5.62 -1.76 -0.51
C ASP A 196 5.34 -1.18 -1.91
N CYS A 197 4.33 -1.72 -2.60
CA CYS A 197 3.85 -1.21 -3.87
C CYS A 197 2.47 -0.56 -3.70
N GLN A 198 1.42 -1.36 -3.83
CA GLN A 198 0.02 -0.98 -3.72
C GLN A 198 -0.75 -2.21 -3.28
N ARG A 199 -1.75 -2.06 -2.42
CA ARG A 199 -2.54 -3.20 -1.98
C ARG A 199 -3.29 -3.78 -3.17
N TYR A 200 -3.11 -5.09 -3.38
CA TYR A 200 -3.74 -5.82 -4.47
C TYR A 200 -4.19 -7.20 -3.98
N HIS A 201 -5.48 -7.32 -3.69
CA HIS A 201 -6.10 -8.59 -3.27
C HIS A 201 -6.97 -9.20 -4.39
N GLY A 202 -6.60 -8.92 -5.65
CA GLY A 202 -7.34 -9.38 -6.82
C GLY A 202 -8.80 -8.95 -6.81
N VAL A 203 -9.69 -9.85 -7.22
CA VAL A 203 -11.14 -9.63 -7.31
C VAL A 203 -11.89 -9.89 -6.01
N THR A 204 -11.20 -10.16 -4.89
CA THR A 204 -11.82 -10.37 -3.56
C THR A 204 -12.82 -9.27 -3.19
N PHE A 205 -12.49 -8.03 -3.52
CA PHE A 205 -13.33 -6.86 -3.27
C PHE A 205 -13.77 -6.15 -4.56
N ALA A 206 -13.35 -6.64 -5.73
CA ALA A 206 -13.63 -5.97 -7.00
C ALA A 206 -15.09 -6.14 -7.40
N ALA A 207 -15.65 -5.05 -7.89
CA ALA A 207 -17.01 -4.96 -8.36
C ALA A 207 -17.02 -4.42 -9.79
N GLU A 208 -18.15 -4.56 -10.46
CA GLU A 208 -18.35 -4.02 -11.82
C GLU A 208 -18.13 -2.50 -11.87
N ASP A 209 -18.42 -1.79 -10.77
CA ASP A 209 -18.19 -0.35 -10.64
C ASP A 209 -16.71 0.03 -10.66
N SER A 210 -15.82 -0.76 -10.03
CA SER A 210 -14.39 -0.46 -10.05
C SER A 210 -13.77 -0.73 -11.42
N LEU A 211 -14.26 -1.76 -12.12
CA LEU A 211 -13.92 -1.98 -13.54
C LEU A 211 -14.35 -0.80 -14.41
N ASN A 212 -15.61 -0.37 -14.27
CA ASN A 212 -16.16 0.73 -15.06
C ASN A 212 -15.38 2.03 -14.81
N ALA A 213 -15.03 2.34 -13.56
CA ALA A 213 -14.21 3.49 -13.22
C ALA A 213 -12.80 3.41 -13.82
N SER A 214 -12.18 2.22 -13.77
CA SER A 214 -10.87 1.97 -14.38
C SER A 214 -10.90 2.21 -15.89
N LEU A 215 -11.88 1.61 -16.59
CA LEU A 215 -12.04 1.76 -18.04
C LEU A 215 -12.41 3.19 -18.47
N GLN A 216 -13.25 3.91 -17.70
CA GLN A 216 -13.59 5.31 -17.97
C GLN A 216 -12.40 6.27 -17.79
N THR A 217 -11.37 5.84 -17.06
CA THR A 217 -10.13 6.60 -16.84
C THR A 217 -8.92 5.94 -17.50
N ALA A 218 -9.15 4.98 -18.41
CA ALA A 218 -8.09 4.28 -19.09
C ALA A 218 -7.14 5.29 -19.77
N GLY A 219 -5.85 5.05 -19.62
CA GLY A 219 -4.81 5.93 -20.17
C GLY A 219 -4.71 7.31 -19.56
N GLN A 220 -5.49 7.65 -18.52
CA GLN A 220 -5.37 8.94 -17.82
C GLN A 220 -4.29 8.89 -16.76
N TYR A 221 -3.34 9.83 -16.86
CA TYR A 221 -2.19 10.01 -15.96
C TYR A 221 -2.13 11.44 -15.42
N LEU A 222 -1.56 11.59 -14.23
CA LEU A 222 -1.10 12.88 -13.72
C LEU A 222 0.24 13.23 -14.35
N VAL A 223 0.28 14.36 -15.05
CA VAL A 223 1.48 14.87 -15.73
C VAL A 223 1.85 16.22 -15.14
N SER A 224 3.11 16.34 -14.73
CA SER A 224 3.67 17.56 -14.15
C SER A 224 3.79 18.67 -15.18
N GLU A 225 4.02 19.89 -14.70
CA GLU A 225 4.42 21.04 -15.51
C GLU A 225 5.70 20.81 -16.32
N ALA A 226 6.56 19.88 -15.88
CA ALA A 226 7.79 19.51 -16.58
C ALA A 226 7.53 18.50 -17.72
N GLY A 227 6.28 18.06 -17.92
CA GLY A 227 5.93 17.08 -18.95
C GLY A 227 6.27 15.64 -18.59
N THR A 228 6.49 15.36 -17.30
CA THR A 228 6.77 14.01 -16.77
C THR A 228 5.57 13.44 -16.02
N ILE A 229 5.41 12.12 -16.01
CA ILE A 229 4.40 11.45 -15.18
C ILE A 229 4.76 11.68 -13.70
N VAL A 230 3.77 12.06 -12.91
CA VAL A 230 3.92 12.30 -11.47
C VAL A 230 4.00 10.96 -10.73
N PRO A 231 5.01 10.73 -9.86
CA PRO A 231 5.02 9.59 -8.95
C PRO A 231 3.97 9.82 -7.86
N ALA A 232 2.71 9.59 -8.22
CA ALA A 232 1.55 10.03 -7.47
C ALA A 232 1.31 9.14 -6.23
N TYR A 233 2.06 9.40 -5.17
CA TYR A 233 1.85 8.74 -3.88
C TYR A 233 0.46 9.05 -3.30
N TYR A 234 0.01 8.17 -2.41
CA TYR A 234 -1.24 8.33 -1.68
C TYR A 234 -1.15 7.66 -0.31
N SER A 235 -1.95 8.11 0.64
CA SER A 235 -2.01 7.53 1.99
C SER A 235 -3.41 7.64 2.59
N LYS A 236 -3.68 6.85 3.64
CA LYS A 236 -5.02 6.72 4.21
C LYS A 236 -5.61 8.04 4.69
N CYS A 237 -4.91 8.73 5.59
CA CYS A 237 -5.33 10.01 6.13
C CYS A 237 -4.14 10.95 6.30
N CYS A 238 -4.18 12.14 5.71
CA CYS A 238 -3.09 13.09 5.82
C CYS A 238 -3.06 13.79 7.20
N GLY A 239 -4.18 13.84 7.93
CA GLY A 239 -4.30 14.60 9.19
C GLY A 239 -4.60 16.09 8.99
N GLY A 240 -4.97 16.48 7.77
CA GLY A 240 -5.38 17.81 7.34
C GLY A 240 -4.34 18.56 6.50
N ILE A 241 -3.08 18.11 6.50
CA ILE A 241 -2.02 18.64 5.62
C ILE A 241 -1.23 17.45 5.07
N SER A 242 -1.03 17.39 3.76
CA SER A 242 -0.17 16.38 3.13
C SER A 242 1.31 16.74 3.28
N GLU A 243 2.18 15.74 3.29
CA GLU A 243 3.62 15.91 3.45
C GLU A 243 4.33 16.08 2.12
N LYS A 244 5.51 16.69 2.15
CA LYS A 244 6.38 16.73 0.97
C LYS A 244 7.02 15.37 0.70
N VAL A 245 7.15 15.05 -0.59
CA VAL A 245 7.83 13.83 -1.06
C VAL A 245 9.30 13.79 -0.61
N GLU A 246 10.01 14.93 -0.64
CA GLU A 246 11.41 15.06 -0.26
C GLU A 246 11.64 14.73 1.22
N ASP A 247 10.73 15.15 2.09
CA ASP A 247 10.85 14.94 3.52
C ASP A 247 10.67 13.47 3.90
N CYS A 248 9.77 12.76 3.20
CA CYS A 248 9.44 11.38 3.49
C CYS A 248 10.35 10.36 2.79
N PHE A 249 10.79 10.65 1.56
CA PHE A 249 11.45 9.68 0.69
C PHE A 249 12.84 10.10 0.21
N GLY A 250 13.30 11.31 0.54
CA GLY A 250 14.66 11.77 0.27
C GLY A 250 14.93 12.22 -1.17
N PHE A 251 13.90 12.32 -2.01
CA PHE A 251 14.01 12.80 -3.39
C PHE A 251 12.91 13.81 -3.72
N SER A 252 13.15 14.66 -4.73
CA SER A 252 12.18 15.64 -5.23
C SER A 252 11.49 15.14 -6.49
N ALA A 253 10.20 15.45 -6.66
CA ALA A 253 9.47 15.15 -7.88
C ALA A 253 8.57 16.32 -8.30
N ALA A 254 8.48 16.56 -9.61
CA ALA A 254 7.59 17.57 -10.18
C ALA A 254 6.12 17.15 -10.07
N GLY A 255 5.20 18.12 -10.04
CA GLY A 255 3.76 17.87 -9.97
C GLY A 255 3.22 17.39 -8.60
N ILE A 256 4.08 17.11 -7.61
CA ILE A 256 3.68 16.69 -6.26
C ILE A 256 4.25 17.63 -5.19
N SER A 257 3.40 18.05 -4.25
CA SER A 257 3.78 18.99 -3.18
C SER A 257 2.89 18.82 -1.95
N SER A 258 3.33 19.34 -0.81
CA SER A 258 2.48 19.44 0.39
C SER A 258 1.34 20.44 0.18
N VAL A 259 0.10 20.00 0.44
CA VAL A 259 -1.14 20.77 0.33
C VAL A 259 -1.96 20.66 1.61
N THR A 260 -2.86 21.62 1.83
CA THR A 260 -3.91 21.48 2.85
C THR A 260 -5.05 20.65 2.29
N ASP A 261 -5.57 19.74 3.11
CA ASP A 261 -6.71 18.87 2.75
C ASP A 261 -8.06 19.58 2.98
N GLY A 262 -8.19 20.77 2.40
CA GLY A 262 -9.32 21.66 2.60
C GLY A 262 -9.27 22.86 1.66
N PRO A 263 -10.39 23.61 1.53
CA PRO A 263 -10.49 24.73 0.59
C PRO A 263 -9.65 25.94 1.02
N ARG A 264 -9.28 26.03 2.29
CA ARG A 264 -8.50 27.13 2.86
C ARG A 264 -7.13 26.59 3.28
N SER A 265 -6.10 27.38 3.01
CA SER A 265 -4.76 27.15 3.55
C SER A 265 -4.83 27.20 5.09
N VAL A 266 -4.52 26.09 5.74
CA VAL A 266 -4.36 26.07 7.19
C VAL A 266 -2.92 26.45 7.55
N ASN A 267 -2.79 27.39 8.48
CA ASN A 267 -1.49 27.85 8.93
C ASN A 267 -1.06 27.06 10.17
N ALA A 268 -0.41 25.91 9.97
CA ALA A 268 0.16 25.11 11.03
C ALA A 268 1.46 25.71 11.59
N HIS A 269 1.44 26.99 12.00
CA HIS A 269 2.61 27.71 12.54
C HIS A 269 3.27 26.99 13.73
N ASP A 270 2.50 26.18 14.46
CA ASP A 270 2.99 25.25 15.45
C ASP A 270 2.40 23.86 15.19
N THR A 271 3.16 23.04 14.46
CA THR A 271 2.76 21.68 14.11
C THR A 271 2.51 20.77 15.33
N ALA A 272 3.04 21.09 16.51
CA ALA A 272 2.74 20.33 17.74
C ALA A 272 1.38 20.75 18.35
N LYS A 273 1.01 22.03 18.22
CA LYS A 273 -0.37 22.45 18.54
C LYS A 273 -1.38 21.91 17.54
N TRP A 274 -1.03 21.87 16.27
CA TRP A 274 -1.90 21.35 15.20
C TRP A 274 -2.43 19.93 15.45
N THR A 275 -1.55 19.03 15.91
CA THR A 275 -1.91 17.63 16.16
C THR A 275 -2.68 17.43 17.46
N SER A 276 -2.63 18.40 18.37
CA SER A 276 -3.34 18.37 19.66
C SER A 276 -4.64 19.17 19.67
N SER A 277 -4.90 19.99 18.65
CA SER A 277 -6.14 20.75 18.47
C SER A 277 -7.11 20.07 17.52
N GLU A 278 -8.40 20.16 17.85
CA GLU A 278 -9.46 19.97 16.87
C GLU A 278 -9.52 21.18 15.92
N PRO A 279 -9.68 20.96 14.60
CA PRO A 279 -9.88 22.05 13.66
C PRO A 279 -11.12 22.86 14.02
N THR A 280 -11.05 24.15 13.80
CA THR A 280 -12.24 25.02 13.90
C THR A 280 -13.21 24.72 12.76
N GLU A 281 -14.50 25.03 12.95
CA GLU A 281 -15.52 24.89 11.88
C GLU A 281 -15.11 25.58 10.57
N ASP A 282 -14.36 26.69 10.69
CA ASP A 282 -13.83 27.49 9.58
C ASP A 282 -12.71 26.82 8.76
N GLU A 283 -12.08 25.76 9.28
CA GLU A 283 -10.95 25.07 8.64
C GLU A 283 -11.38 23.91 7.72
N SER A 284 -12.64 23.46 7.80
CA SER A 284 -13.31 22.52 6.87
C SER A 284 -12.36 21.54 6.16
N LEU A 285 -11.83 20.57 6.90
CA LEU A 285 -10.86 19.60 6.40
C LEU A 285 -11.57 18.33 5.93
N PHE A 286 -11.27 17.90 4.71
CA PHE A 286 -11.97 16.77 4.11
C PHE A 286 -11.69 15.45 4.84
N CYS A 287 -10.48 15.22 5.33
CA CYS A 287 -10.16 14.00 6.08
C CYS A 287 -10.70 13.94 7.51
N GLY A 288 -11.36 14.99 8.00
CA GLY A 288 -12.01 15.04 9.31
C GLY A 288 -13.51 14.73 9.25
N GLY A 289 -13.98 14.05 8.21
CA GLY A 289 -15.39 13.70 8.06
C GLY A 289 -15.87 12.65 9.07
N ASP A 290 -17.18 12.40 9.05
CA ASP A 290 -17.91 11.56 10.01
C ASP A 290 -17.34 10.12 10.10
N PRO A 291 -16.87 9.67 11.29
CA PRO A 291 -16.37 8.31 11.49
C PRO A 291 -17.36 7.20 11.11
N ASP A 292 -18.66 7.41 11.29
CA ASP A 292 -19.68 6.40 10.98
C ASP A 292 -19.82 6.20 9.48
N ILE A 293 -19.70 7.29 8.70
CA ILE A 293 -19.65 7.22 7.24
C ILE A 293 -18.36 6.53 6.79
N LEU A 294 -17.23 6.83 7.43
CA LEU A 294 -15.93 6.26 7.07
C LEU A 294 -15.91 4.73 7.18
N LEU A 295 -16.57 4.14 8.18
CA LEU A 295 -16.59 2.69 8.40
C LEU A 295 -17.09 1.91 7.17
N ALA A 296 -18.07 2.45 6.45
CA ALA A 296 -18.62 1.84 5.23
C ALA A 296 -17.65 1.88 4.04
N HIS A 297 -16.50 2.53 4.19
CA HIS A 297 -15.59 2.87 3.10
C HIS A 297 -14.14 2.41 3.29
N LEU A 298 -13.77 1.86 4.45
CA LEU A 298 -12.42 1.34 4.72
C LEU A 298 -12.14 0.03 3.95
N GLY A 299 -10.86 -0.24 3.65
CA GLY A 299 -10.48 -1.46 2.95
C GLY A 299 -10.72 -2.69 3.83
N GLY A 300 -10.96 -3.86 3.23
CA GLY A 300 -11.38 -5.06 3.96
C GLY A 300 -10.37 -5.63 4.98
N VAL A 301 -9.17 -5.07 5.04
CA VAL A 301 -8.11 -5.44 6.01
C VAL A 301 -7.78 -4.32 6.99
N ASP A 302 -8.41 -3.15 6.88
CA ASP A 302 -8.20 -2.01 7.77
C ASP A 302 -9.07 -2.13 9.04
N ASP A 303 -8.48 -1.88 10.22
CA ASP A 303 -9.21 -1.85 11.48
C ASP A 303 -9.87 -0.49 11.68
N ALA A 304 -11.14 -0.47 12.12
CA ALA A 304 -11.90 0.76 12.42
C ALA A 304 -11.18 1.67 13.43
N GLY A 305 -11.27 3.00 13.24
CA GLY A 305 -10.70 3.95 14.19
C GLY A 305 -10.85 5.42 13.80
N GLU A 306 -10.47 6.29 14.74
CA GLU A 306 -10.40 7.73 14.54
C GLU A 306 -9.02 8.10 13.99
N TYR A 307 -8.86 8.17 12.67
CA TYR A 307 -7.53 8.44 12.09
C TYR A 307 -7.23 9.92 11.95
N PHE A 308 -8.25 10.78 11.95
CA PHE A 308 -8.05 12.21 11.76
C PHE A 308 -7.32 12.86 12.93
N ARG A 309 -7.78 12.55 14.15
CA ARG A 309 -7.15 12.85 15.43
C ARG A 309 -7.26 11.62 16.32
N TRP A 310 -6.19 11.28 17.03
CA TRP A 310 -6.16 10.13 17.93
C TRP A 310 -5.22 10.38 19.11
N LYS A 311 -5.36 9.57 20.16
CA LYS A 311 -4.49 9.59 21.33
C LYS A 311 -3.92 8.21 21.60
N HIS A 312 -2.65 8.16 22.00
CA HIS A 312 -1.98 6.94 22.44
C HIS A 312 -1.20 7.23 23.71
N ARG A 313 -1.14 6.26 24.63
CA ARG A 313 -0.37 6.34 25.87
C ARG A 313 0.61 5.18 25.90
N GLU A 314 1.88 5.46 26.17
CA GLU A 314 2.91 4.42 26.25
C GLU A 314 3.81 4.61 27.47
N GLU A 315 4.12 3.50 28.14
CA GLU A 315 5.04 3.53 29.28
C GLU A 315 6.49 3.67 28.80
N ALA A 316 7.28 4.45 29.54
CA ALA A 316 8.69 4.68 29.23
C ALA A 316 9.53 3.38 29.18
N THR A 317 9.14 2.38 29.96
CA THR A 317 9.76 1.04 29.97
C THR A 317 9.36 0.21 28.75
N SER A 318 8.12 0.35 28.26
CA SER A 318 7.70 -0.27 26.99
C SER A 318 8.51 0.28 25.82
N LEU A 319 8.68 1.61 25.74
CA LEU A 319 9.51 2.24 24.72
C LEU A 319 10.95 1.71 24.75
N ALA A 320 11.51 1.50 25.94
CA ALA A 320 12.84 0.90 26.10
C ALA A 320 12.87 -0.56 25.60
N SER A 321 11.83 -1.36 25.86
CA SER A 321 11.69 -2.70 25.28
C SER A 321 11.69 -2.67 23.77
N TYR A 322 10.96 -1.73 23.15
CA TYR A 322 10.91 -1.60 21.69
C TYR A 322 12.27 -1.22 21.11
N LEU A 323 13.01 -0.31 21.77
CA LEU A 323 14.39 -0.01 21.39
C LEU A 323 15.26 -1.27 21.44
N ASN A 324 15.20 -2.05 22.51
CA ASN A 324 16.01 -3.25 22.67
C ASN A 324 15.67 -4.35 21.64
N GLU A 325 14.39 -4.50 21.31
CA GLU A 325 13.90 -5.56 20.41
C GLU A 325 14.10 -5.23 18.93
N ARG A 326 13.99 -3.94 18.57
CA ARG A 326 13.81 -3.51 17.17
C ARG A 326 15.00 -2.74 16.63
N THR A 327 16.03 -2.51 17.45
CA THR A 327 17.22 -1.74 17.09
C THR A 327 18.50 -2.47 17.50
N GLY A 328 19.65 -1.79 17.41
CA GLY A 328 20.94 -2.29 17.93
C GLY A 328 21.21 -1.95 19.40
N VAL A 329 20.29 -1.28 20.09
CA VAL A 329 20.36 -1.04 21.54
C VAL A 329 20.07 -2.35 22.26
N THR A 330 20.77 -2.67 23.35
CA THR A 330 20.62 -3.96 24.05
C THR A 330 20.39 -3.85 25.55
N ASP A 331 20.53 -2.65 26.12
CA ASP A 331 20.53 -2.42 27.56
C ASP A 331 19.70 -1.21 27.99
N ALA A 332 18.78 -0.71 27.14
CA ALA A 332 17.87 0.36 27.53
C ALA A 332 16.92 -0.13 28.64
N ARG A 333 16.90 0.57 29.77
CA ARG A 333 16.05 0.27 30.93
C ARG A 333 14.76 1.07 30.89
N ILE A 334 14.86 2.36 30.60
CA ILE A 334 13.71 3.28 30.58
C ILE A 334 14.01 4.46 29.66
N VAL A 335 13.07 4.81 28.78
CA VAL A 335 13.17 6.02 27.96
C VAL A 335 12.87 7.25 28.82
N THR A 336 13.82 8.16 28.92
CA THR A 336 13.69 9.36 29.74
C THR A 336 13.22 10.56 28.94
N ASP A 337 13.50 10.62 27.63
CA ASP A 337 13.05 11.72 26.78
C ASP A 337 12.87 11.30 25.31
N LEU A 338 12.03 12.05 24.60
CA LEU A 338 11.74 11.88 23.18
C LEU A 338 11.88 13.24 22.48
N ASN A 339 12.93 13.39 21.67
CA ASN A 339 13.33 14.65 21.07
C ASN A 339 13.13 14.62 19.55
N PRO A 340 12.05 15.23 19.02
CA PRO A 340 11.90 15.39 17.57
C PRO A 340 13.01 16.28 17.02
N ILE A 341 13.83 15.76 16.10
CA ILE A 341 14.95 16.49 15.48
C ILE A 341 14.48 17.20 14.21
N ARG A 342 13.76 16.48 13.34
CA ARG A 342 13.29 17.01 12.05
C ARG A 342 11.80 16.76 11.89
N ARG A 343 11.06 17.82 11.57
CA ARG A 343 9.61 17.78 11.37
C ARG A 343 9.23 18.46 10.05
N GLY A 344 8.41 17.79 9.26
CA GLY A 344 7.90 18.30 7.99
C GLY A 344 6.69 19.22 8.16
N LYS A 345 6.21 19.78 7.05
CA LYS A 345 5.12 20.77 7.04
C LYS A 345 3.79 20.19 7.53
N SER A 346 3.60 18.87 7.36
CA SER A 346 2.39 18.19 7.84
C SER A 346 2.39 17.93 9.35
N GLY A 347 3.49 18.23 10.04
CA GLY A 347 3.71 17.88 11.44
C GLY A 347 4.32 16.50 11.67
N ARG A 348 4.53 15.71 10.61
CA ARG A 348 5.23 14.42 10.68
C ARG A 348 6.68 14.60 11.10
N ILE A 349 7.10 13.83 12.10
CA ILE A 349 8.48 13.75 12.54
C ILE A 349 9.21 12.75 11.64
N HIS A 350 10.31 13.18 11.04
CA HIS A 350 11.15 12.37 10.15
C HIS A 350 12.40 11.86 10.86
N GLU A 351 12.85 12.58 11.88
CA GLU A 351 13.99 12.20 12.70
C GLU A 351 13.69 12.47 14.17
N MET A 352 14.03 11.53 15.04
CA MET A 352 13.80 11.62 16.48
C MET A 352 14.97 11.00 17.23
N GLU A 353 15.37 11.64 18.32
CA GLU A 353 16.29 11.08 19.29
C GLU A 353 15.51 10.57 20.50
N PHE A 354 15.81 9.32 20.87
CA PHE A 354 15.32 8.67 22.08
C PHE A 354 16.44 8.74 23.12
N ILE A 355 16.19 9.38 24.26
CA ILE A 355 17.12 9.39 25.40
C ILE A 355 16.64 8.33 26.39
N PHE A 356 17.54 7.49 26.88
CA PHE A 356 17.20 6.43 27.81
C PHE A 356 18.28 6.23 28.87
N GLU A 357 17.88 5.70 30.02
CA GLU A 357 18.83 5.19 31.01
C GLU A 357 19.08 3.70 30.73
N THR A 358 20.32 3.25 30.84
CA THR A 358 20.68 1.84 30.68
C THR A 358 20.50 1.06 31.97
N ILE A 359 20.58 -0.27 31.92
CA ILE A 359 20.56 -1.15 33.10
C ILE A 359 21.69 -0.78 34.09
N ALA A 360 22.82 -0.30 33.59
CA ALA A 360 23.96 0.14 34.40
C ALA A 360 23.80 1.55 35.00
N GLY A 361 22.69 2.24 34.72
CA GLY A 361 22.42 3.61 35.20
C GLY A 361 23.10 4.71 34.38
N ASN A 362 23.65 4.40 33.19
CA ASN A 362 24.23 5.39 32.28
C ASN A 362 23.13 5.98 31.38
N ILE A 363 23.35 7.18 30.84
CA ILE A 363 22.46 7.76 29.82
C ILE A 363 22.94 7.35 28.42
N GLY A 364 22.04 6.77 27.64
CA GLY A 364 22.21 6.44 26.23
C GLY A 364 21.27 7.26 25.35
N SER A 365 21.56 7.25 24.05
CA SER A 365 20.75 7.92 23.02
C SER A 365 20.64 7.04 21.77
N TYR A 366 19.47 7.04 21.14
CA TYR A 366 19.24 6.37 19.87
C TYR A 366 18.60 7.34 18.87
N HIS A 367 19.22 7.51 17.70
CA HIS A 367 18.74 8.41 16.65
C HIS A 367 18.01 7.64 15.56
N SER A 368 16.69 7.77 15.54
CA SER A 368 15.87 7.29 14.44
C SER A 368 15.86 8.29 13.28
N ARG A 369 16.03 7.77 12.06
CA ARG A 369 16.19 8.59 10.84
C ARG A 369 15.02 8.52 9.85
N THR A 370 13.98 7.77 10.19
CA THR A 370 12.82 7.62 9.31
C THR A 370 11.53 7.68 10.12
N GLN A 371 10.47 8.20 9.50
CA GLN A 371 9.14 8.13 10.08
C GLN A 371 8.72 6.68 10.39
N TYR A 372 9.14 5.72 9.56
CA TYR A 372 8.79 4.31 9.73
C TYR A 372 9.29 3.76 11.08
N GLU A 373 10.56 3.96 11.36
CA GLU A 373 11.20 3.49 12.59
C GLU A 373 10.68 4.26 13.82
N ILE A 374 10.42 5.56 13.69
CA ILE A 374 9.74 6.31 14.76
C ILE A 374 8.39 5.68 15.10
N ARG A 375 7.59 5.32 14.09
CA ARG A 375 6.27 4.71 14.30
C ARG A 375 6.37 3.30 14.89
N SER A 376 7.42 2.53 14.57
CA SER A 376 7.65 1.22 15.19
C SER A 376 8.20 1.32 16.62
N LEU A 377 8.84 2.42 17.00
CA LEU A 377 9.42 2.58 18.33
C LEU A 377 8.51 3.27 19.35
N LEU A 378 7.36 3.80 18.93
CA LEU A 378 6.42 4.54 19.79
C LEU A 378 5.11 3.78 20.11
N HIS A 379 4.98 2.52 19.68
CA HIS A 379 3.76 1.74 19.87
C HIS A 379 4.08 0.22 19.83
N PRO A 380 3.37 -0.63 20.61
CA PRO A 380 3.61 -2.08 20.66
C PRO A 380 3.48 -2.72 19.28
N SER A 381 2.47 -2.30 18.52
CA SER A 381 2.31 -2.70 17.13
C SER A 381 3.02 -1.70 16.21
N PHE A 382 2.41 -0.57 15.87
CA PHE A 382 3.03 0.54 15.15
C PHE A 382 2.09 1.74 15.19
N LEU A 383 2.65 2.93 15.26
CA LEU A 383 1.86 4.14 15.36
C LEU A 383 1.21 4.51 14.00
N PHE A 384 -0.01 5.03 14.00
CA PHE A 384 -0.72 5.38 12.75
C PHE A 384 0.06 6.40 11.90
N SER A 385 0.68 7.39 12.52
CA SER A 385 1.58 8.33 11.83
C SER A 385 2.64 8.85 12.82
N SER A 386 3.68 9.53 12.32
CA SER A 386 4.58 10.32 13.19
C SER A 386 4.15 11.79 13.30
N SER A 387 2.95 12.15 12.85
CA SER A 387 2.41 13.49 13.05
C SER A 387 1.82 13.57 14.46
N ILE A 388 2.70 13.80 15.44
CA ILE A 388 2.36 13.75 16.86
C ILE A 388 2.92 14.92 17.65
N SER A 389 2.19 15.29 18.70
CA SER A 389 2.70 16.03 19.85
C SER A 389 2.87 15.07 21.03
N ILE A 390 3.95 15.27 21.79
CA ILE A 390 4.38 14.37 22.86
C ILE A 390 4.30 15.15 24.18
N THR A 391 3.66 14.58 25.19
CA THR A 391 3.66 15.09 26.57
C THR A 391 4.16 14.00 27.49
N LYS A 392 5.16 14.29 28.32
CA LYS A 392 5.65 13.37 29.34
C LYS A 392 4.89 13.56 30.64
N GLU A 393 4.34 12.46 31.17
CA GLU A 393 3.61 12.40 32.43
C GLU A 393 4.29 11.35 33.33
N ALA A 394 5.19 11.79 34.22
CA ALA A 394 5.99 10.90 35.07
C ALA A 394 6.76 9.84 34.26
N GLU A 395 6.38 8.56 34.35
CA GLU A 395 6.99 7.42 33.63
C GLU A 395 6.23 7.04 32.35
N THR A 396 5.31 7.90 31.89
CA THR A 396 4.47 7.64 30.73
C THR A 396 4.59 8.78 29.71
N PHE A 397 4.44 8.45 28.42
CA PHE A 397 4.33 9.42 27.33
C PHE A 397 2.92 9.39 26.75
N LEU A 398 2.32 10.57 26.60
CA LEU A 398 1.06 10.79 25.93
C LEU A 398 1.31 11.38 24.54
N PHE A 399 0.76 10.70 23.54
CA PHE A 399 0.81 11.11 22.14
C PHE A 399 -0.57 11.61 21.72
N HIS A 400 -0.64 12.82 21.18
CA HIS A 400 -1.78 13.27 20.39
C HIS A 400 -1.34 13.28 18.94
N GLY A 401 -2.01 12.48 18.12
CA GLY A 401 -1.62 12.26 16.74
C GLY A 401 -2.69 12.64 15.74
N ALA A 402 -2.25 12.79 14.49
CA ALA A 402 -3.09 13.11 13.36
C ALA A 402 -2.74 12.26 12.13
N GLY A 403 -3.76 11.82 11.41
CA GLY A 403 -3.60 11.06 10.18
C GLY A 403 -3.13 9.62 10.37
N TRP A 404 -3.07 8.90 9.25
CA TRP A 404 -2.59 7.53 9.13
C TRP A 404 -1.82 7.36 7.82
N GLY A 405 -0.57 6.92 7.94
CA GLY A 405 0.35 6.71 6.82
C GLY A 405 1.30 7.87 6.57
N HIS A 406 2.02 7.78 5.47
CA HIS A 406 3.12 8.70 5.16
C HIS A 406 2.68 10.13 4.81
N GLY A 407 1.41 10.33 4.44
CA GLY A 407 0.81 11.64 4.23
C GLY A 407 1.16 12.32 2.92
N VAL A 408 1.91 11.69 2.01
CA VAL A 408 2.36 12.30 0.75
C VAL A 408 1.30 12.06 -0.33
N GLY A 409 0.99 13.11 -1.11
CA GLY A 409 0.07 13.05 -2.25
C GLY A 409 -1.41 12.94 -1.86
N LEU A 410 -2.16 12.03 -2.50
CA LEU A 410 -3.61 11.90 -2.29
C LEU A 410 -3.92 11.40 -0.87
N CYS A 411 -4.76 12.15 -0.14
CA CYS A 411 -5.42 11.68 1.08
C CYS A 411 -6.64 10.85 0.69
N GLN A 412 -6.63 9.53 0.92
CA GLN A 412 -7.73 8.65 0.50
C GLN A 412 -9.05 9.01 1.19
N ILE A 413 -9.03 9.20 2.52
CA ILE A 413 -10.22 9.59 3.29
C ILE A 413 -10.70 10.99 2.86
N GLY A 414 -9.79 11.94 2.66
CA GLY A 414 -10.15 13.29 2.21
C GLY A 414 -10.76 13.28 0.80
N GLY A 415 -10.17 12.54 -0.14
CA GLY A 415 -10.70 12.41 -1.50
C GLY A 415 -12.08 11.73 -1.52
N MET A 416 -12.28 10.72 -0.68
CA MET A 416 -13.56 10.06 -0.50
C MET A 416 -14.63 11.02 0.02
N PHE A 417 -14.36 11.79 1.08
CA PHE A 417 -15.32 12.78 1.60
C PHE A 417 -15.59 13.92 0.62
N GLN A 418 -14.60 14.32 -0.18
CA GLN A 418 -14.85 15.24 -1.29
C GLN A 418 -15.85 14.65 -2.31
N ALA A 419 -15.71 13.38 -2.66
CA ALA A 419 -16.65 12.72 -3.56
C ALA A 419 -18.05 12.56 -2.95
N ILE A 420 -18.15 12.26 -1.65
CA ILE A 420 -19.42 12.26 -0.90
C ILE A 420 -20.09 13.64 -0.95
N ALA A 421 -19.29 14.71 -0.84
CA ALA A 421 -19.75 16.09 -0.99
C ALA A 421 -20.07 16.49 -2.46
N GLY A 422 -20.06 15.55 -3.40
CA GLY A 422 -20.45 15.76 -4.80
C GLY A 422 -19.35 16.30 -5.71
N ARG A 423 -18.09 16.34 -5.26
CA ARG A 423 -16.96 16.72 -6.11
C ARG A 423 -16.59 15.61 -7.09
N ASN A 424 -16.24 16.00 -8.32
CA ASN A 424 -15.80 15.04 -9.33
C ASN A 424 -14.31 14.70 -9.17
N ASN A 425 -13.83 13.68 -9.90
CA ASN A 425 -12.44 13.24 -9.86
C ASN A 425 -11.42 14.36 -10.15
N ARG A 426 -11.73 15.32 -11.02
CA ARG A 426 -10.82 16.42 -11.37
C ARG A 426 -10.68 17.39 -10.21
N ASP A 427 -11.77 17.71 -9.53
CA ASP A 427 -11.75 18.58 -8.35
C ASP A 427 -10.95 17.94 -7.20
N ILE A 428 -11.12 16.62 -7.01
CA ILE A 428 -10.36 15.84 -6.04
C ILE A 428 -8.86 15.89 -6.38
N LEU A 429 -8.49 15.55 -7.63
CA LEU A 429 -7.09 15.52 -8.06
C LEU A 429 -6.45 16.91 -8.04
N ASN A 430 -7.17 17.96 -8.41
CA ASN A 430 -6.68 19.34 -8.33
C ASN A 430 -6.41 19.79 -6.88
N THR A 431 -7.08 19.19 -5.90
CA THR A 431 -6.82 19.47 -4.48
C THR A 431 -5.45 18.92 -4.06
N TYR A 432 -5.13 17.68 -4.45
CA TYR A 432 -3.90 16.99 -3.98
C TYR A 432 -2.70 17.13 -4.92
N PHE A 433 -2.93 17.38 -6.20
CA PHE A 433 -1.90 17.54 -7.22
C PHE A 433 -2.14 18.83 -8.03
N PRO A 434 -2.17 20.02 -7.38
CA PRO A 434 -2.50 21.30 -8.04
C PRO A 434 -1.48 21.73 -9.11
N ARG A 435 -0.31 21.08 -9.14
CA ARG A 435 0.76 21.32 -10.13
C ARG A 435 0.77 20.29 -11.25
N ALA A 436 -0.17 19.36 -11.26
CA ALA A 436 -0.31 18.35 -12.29
C ALA A 436 -1.58 18.59 -13.12
N VAL A 437 -1.59 18.05 -14.33
CA VAL A 437 -2.78 17.99 -15.19
C VAL A 437 -3.05 16.54 -15.59
N ILE A 438 -4.32 16.20 -15.78
CA ILE A 438 -4.70 14.89 -16.30
C ILE A 438 -4.45 14.88 -17.81
N LYS A 439 -3.68 13.91 -18.30
CA LYS A 439 -3.51 13.64 -19.75
C LYS A 439 -3.85 12.19 -20.07
N THR A 440 -4.53 11.99 -21.19
CA THR A 440 -4.77 10.66 -21.77
C THR A 440 -3.63 10.29 -22.70
N LEU A 441 -2.99 9.15 -22.46
CA LEU A 441 -1.80 8.69 -23.20
C LEU A 441 -2.07 7.50 -24.14
N TYR A 442 -3.19 6.79 -23.98
CA TYR A 442 -3.68 5.75 -24.88
C TYR A 442 -5.20 5.66 -24.89
#